data_AF-A0A7S4MU78-F1
#
_entry.id   AF-A0A7S4MU78-F1
#
_cell.length_a   1.000
_cell.length_b   1.000
_cell.length_c   1.000
_cell.angle_alpha   90.00
_cell.angle_beta   90.00
_cell.angle_gamma   90.00
#
_symmetry.space_group_name_H-M   'P 1'
#
loop_
_entity.id
_entity.type
_entity.pdbx_description
1 polymer ?
#
loop_
_entity_poly.entity_id
_entity_poly.type
_entity_poly.pdbx_seq_one_letter_code
_entity_poly.pdbx_strand_id
1 'polypeptide(L)'
;MNADTYNYLSYIHFKAFCDILVDKNINFNQFRKNFESQLGDKLLSILDPDSANRDDGKRETGPDALRQKLRVALGSVDDLAHSLQSKGMVALVERSNPDDESVTDWSEDLSDLQFSVTLDIDVTQNAQILLQEQGYRLFPNYARFAIAATLKRKLSPMRQEVITDEYYMDTSYSSDPDLFEVKQVLLNIVVESA
;
A
#
# COMPACT_ATOMS: atom_id res chain seq x y z
N MET A 1 8.20 22.08 -6.39
CA MET A 1 8.35 21.72 -4.96
C MET A 1 9.32 20.57 -4.91
N ASN A 2 10.37 20.63 -4.07
CA ASN A 2 11.35 19.55 -3.95
C ASN A 2 10.88 18.48 -2.94
N ALA A 3 11.57 17.34 -2.91
CA ALA A 3 11.26 16.20 -2.04
C ALA A 3 11.22 16.60 -0.56
N ASP A 4 12.23 17.33 -0.08
CA ASP A 4 12.33 17.74 1.32
C ASP A 4 11.16 18.61 1.78
N THR A 5 10.77 19.59 0.95
CA THR A 5 9.60 20.44 1.26
C THR A 5 8.33 19.61 1.30
N TYR A 6 8.16 18.66 0.38
CA TYR A 6 7.01 17.78 0.35
C TYR A 6 6.94 16.86 1.57
N ASN A 7 8.08 16.28 1.96
CA ASN A 7 8.23 15.44 3.15
C ASN A 7 7.87 16.22 4.42
N TYR A 8 8.45 17.41 4.59
CA TYR A 8 8.19 18.29 5.73
C TYR A 8 6.71 18.71 5.84
N LEU A 9 6.09 19.08 4.71
CA LEU A 9 4.66 19.42 4.71
C LEU A 9 3.79 18.22 5.05
N SER A 10 4.14 17.02 4.55
CA SER A 10 3.43 15.79 4.89
C SER A 10 3.54 15.48 6.39
N TYR A 11 4.73 15.64 6.97
CA TYR A 11 4.97 15.50 8.40
C TYR A 11 4.09 16.45 9.22
N ILE A 12 4.13 17.76 8.94
CA ILE A 12 3.34 18.75 9.71
C ILE A 12 1.85 18.44 9.63
N HIS A 13 1.35 18.15 8.42
CA HIS A 13 -0.08 17.89 8.24
C HIS A 13 -0.52 16.64 8.99
N PHE A 14 0.21 15.54 8.88
CA PHE A 14 -0.14 14.31 9.60
C PHE A 14 0.02 14.45 11.12
N LYS A 15 1.05 15.16 11.59
CA LYS A 15 1.21 15.43 13.01
C LYS A 15 0.03 16.20 13.57
N ALA A 16 -0.28 17.36 12.95
CA ALA A 16 -1.40 18.19 13.38
C ALA A 16 -2.73 17.42 13.31
N PHE A 17 -2.90 16.59 12.29
CA PHE A 17 -4.08 15.75 12.16
C PHE A 17 -4.18 14.71 13.27
N CYS A 18 -3.09 14.03 13.62
CA CYS A 18 -3.05 13.08 14.71
C CYS A 18 -3.34 13.74 16.07
N ASP A 19 -2.79 14.92 16.32
CA ASP A 19 -3.05 15.69 17.53
C ASP A 19 -4.55 16.00 17.69
N ILE A 20 -5.20 16.41 16.59
CA ILE A 20 -6.66 16.62 16.56
C ILE A 20 -7.43 15.32 16.84
N LEU A 21 -7.01 14.19 16.28
CA LEU A 21 -7.71 12.91 16.49
C LEU A 21 -7.66 12.46 17.94
N VAL A 22 -6.51 12.66 18.61
CA VAL A 22 -6.34 12.40 20.05
C VAL A 22 -7.25 13.30 20.86
N ASP A 23 -7.24 14.61 20.60
CA ASP A 23 -8.08 15.59 21.30
C ASP A 23 -9.58 15.29 21.16
N LYS A 24 -10.00 14.73 20.03
CA LYS A 24 -11.39 14.40 19.72
C LYS A 24 -11.83 13.01 20.25
N ASN A 25 -10.94 12.24 20.86
CA ASN A 25 -11.21 10.88 21.37
C ASN A 25 -11.93 9.98 20.34
N ILE A 26 -11.47 10.04 19.09
CA ILE A 26 -12.06 9.30 17.98
C ILE A 26 -11.77 7.81 18.15
N ASN A 27 -12.71 6.94 17.74
CA ASN A 27 -12.41 5.52 17.55
C ASN A 27 -11.36 5.37 16.43
N PHE A 28 -10.10 5.32 16.85
CA PHE A 28 -8.95 5.40 15.95
C PHE A 28 -8.93 4.27 14.92
N ASN A 29 -9.26 3.04 15.32
CA ASN A 29 -9.20 1.88 14.42
C ASN A 29 -10.18 2.02 13.24
N GLN A 30 -11.43 2.38 13.53
CA GLN A 30 -12.43 2.59 12.48
C GLN A 30 -12.08 3.80 11.62
N PHE A 31 -11.63 4.88 12.26
CA PHE A 31 -11.22 6.08 11.55
C PHE A 31 -10.08 5.81 10.59
N ARG A 32 -9.00 5.16 11.05
CA ARG A 32 -7.81 4.83 10.27
C ARG A 32 -8.18 4.03 9.03
N LYS A 33 -8.93 2.93 9.20
CA LYS A 33 -9.39 2.09 8.07
C LYS A 33 -10.14 2.90 7.02
N ASN A 34 -11.06 3.78 7.46
CA ASN A 34 -11.84 4.62 6.55
C ASN A 34 -10.97 5.68 5.86
N PHE A 35 -10.09 6.33 6.60
CA PHE A 35 -9.19 7.37 6.09
C PHE A 35 -8.22 6.82 5.05
N GLU A 36 -7.53 5.72 5.36
CA GLU A 36 -6.57 5.08 4.45
C GLU A 36 -7.25 4.65 3.15
N SER A 37 -8.45 4.04 3.25
CA SER A 37 -9.23 3.64 2.07
C SER A 37 -9.62 4.85 1.22
N GLN A 38 -10.19 5.90 1.82
CA GLN A 38 -10.62 7.10 1.09
C GLN A 38 -9.45 7.88 0.48
N LEU A 39 -8.33 7.96 1.20
CA LEU A 39 -7.14 8.63 0.71
C LEU A 39 -6.52 7.84 -0.44
N GLY A 40 -6.42 6.51 -0.31
CA GLY A 40 -5.99 5.62 -1.39
C GLY A 40 -6.84 5.78 -2.64
N ASP A 41 -8.17 5.77 -2.50
CA ASP A 41 -9.10 5.99 -3.61
C ASP A 41 -8.89 7.34 -4.32
N LYS A 42 -8.62 8.41 -3.56
CA LYS A 42 -8.32 9.74 -4.11
C LYS A 42 -6.96 9.76 -4.80
N LEU A 43 -5.95 9.12 -4.21
CA LEU A 43 -4.62 9.02 -4.81
C LEU A 43 -4.70 8.28 -6.15
N LEU A 44 -5.46 7.19 -6.25
CA LEU A 44 -5.67 6.50 -7.52
C LEU A 44 -6.28 7.40 -8.58
N SER A 45 -7.27 8.23 -8.23
CA SER A 45 -7.86 9.15 -9.22
C SER A 45 -6.87 10.18 -9.79
N ILE A 46 -5.74 10.42 -9.09
CA ILE A 46 -4.67 11.33 -9.50
C ILE A 46 -3.53 10.59 -10.19
N LEU A 47 -3.18 9.40 -9.71
CA LEU A 47 -2.04 8.61 -10.15
C LEU A 47 -2.36 7.74 -11.36
N ASP A 48 -3.58 7.22 -11.41
CA ASP A 48 -4.07 6.34 -12.46
C ASP A 48 -5.58 6.60 -12.70
N PRO A 49 -5.91 7.70 -13.41
CA PRO A 49 -7.30 8.09 -13.64
C PRO A 49 -8.09 7.05 -14.45
N ASP A 50 -7.41 6.28 -15.28
CA ASP A 50 -8.02 5.29 -16.15
C ASP A 50 -8.40 4.02 -15.37
N SER A 51 -7.58 3.59 -14.40
CA SER A 51 -7.95 2.49 -13.50
C SER A 51 -9.11 2.87 -12.58
N ALA A 52 -9.23 4.15 -12.21
CA ALA A 52 -10.27 4.62 -11.30
C ALA A 52 -11.70 4.46 -11.85
N ASN A 53 -11.84 4.40 -13.18
CA ASN A 53 -13.12 4.25 -13.86
C ASN A 53 -13.40 2.81 -14.36
N ARG A 54 -12.42 1.90 -14.28
CA ARG A 54 -12.58 0.49 -14.65
C ARG A 54 -13.12 -0.30 -13.47
N ASP A 55 -14.39 -0.08 -13.17
CA ASP A 55 -15.16 -0.94 -12.28
C ASP A 55 -15.63 -2.15 -13.10
N ASP A 56 -14.95 -3.29 -12.92
CA ASP A 56 -15.33 -4.55 -13.56
C ASP A 56 -16.48 -5.19 -12.79
N GLY A 57 -17.63 -4.49 -12.70
CA GLY A 57 -18.83 -4.84 -11.93
C GLY A 57 -19.51 -6.16 -12.33
N LYS A 58 -18.84 -7.04 -13.08
CA LYS A 58 -19.25 -8.42 -13.30
C LYS A 58 -18.69 -9.30 -12.19
N ARG A 59 -19.61 -9.87 -11.40
CA ARG A 59 -19.34 -10.99 -10.51
C ARG A 59 -19.11 -12.24 -11.36
N GLU A 60 -17.86 -12.49 -11.68
CA GLU A 60 -17.44 -13.80 -12.17
C GLU A 60 -17.08 -14.65 -10.95
N THR A 61 -17.49 -15.91 -10.95
CA THR A 61 -17.33 -16.83 -9.82
C THR A 61 -16.56 -18.06 -10.26
N GLY A 62 -15.62 -18.52 -9.43
CA GLY A 62 -14.85 -19.74 -9.63
C GLY A 62 -13.33 -19.50 -9.71
N PRO A 63 -12.52 -20.57 -9.63
CA PRO A 63 -11.06 -20.48 -9.54
C PRO A 63 -10.41 -19.73 -10.72
N ASP A 64 -10.84 -20.02 -11.95
CA ASP A 64 -10.28 -19.36 -13.15
C ASP A 64 -10.56 -17.84 -13.18
N ALA A 65 -11.74 -17.44 -12.71
CA ALA A 65 -12.10 -16.02 -12.61
C ALA A 65 -11.26 -15.31 -11.53
N LEU A 66 -11.02 -15.96 -10.39
CA LEU A 66 -10.12 -15.47 -9.33
C LEU A 66 -8.70 -15.27 -9.87
N ARG A 67 -8.15 -16.27 -10.57
CA ARG A 67 -6.82 -16.20 -11.19
C ARG A 67 -6.71 -15.07 -12.21
N GLN A 68 -7.72 -14.91 -13.05
CA GLN A 68 -7.74 -13.82 -14.03
C GLN A 68 -7.83 -12.44 -13.37
N LYS A 69 -8.64 -12.31 -12.31
CA LYS A 69 -8.76 -11.06 -11.54
C LYS A 69 -7.48 -10.72 -10.79
N LEU A 70 -6.82 -11.71 -10.19
CA LEU A 70 -5.49 -11.56 -9.61
C LEU A 70 -4.51 -11.05 -10.65
N ARG A 71 -4.43 -11.68 -11.83
CA ARG A 71 -3.55 -11.22 -12.92
C ARG A 71 -3.80 -9.77 -13.31
N VAL A 72 -5.06 -9.35 -13.42
CA VAL A 72 -5.43 -7.95 -13.70
C VAL A 72 -5.03 -7.02 -12.55
N ALA A 73 -5.23 -7.46 -11.30
CA ALA A 73 -4.87 -6.69 -10.11
C ALA A 73 -3.35 -6.47 -10.04
N LEU A 74 -2.56 -7.51 -10.25
CA LEU A 74 -1.10 -7.46 -10.28
C LEU A 74 -0.60 -6.54 -11.41
N GLY A 75 -1.16 -6.64 -12.62
CA GLY A 75 -0.85 -5.72 -13.71
C GLY A 75 -1.20 -4.26 -13.39
N SER A 76 -2.29 -4.03 -12.66
CA SER A 76 -2.67 -2.67 -12.22
C SER A 76 -1.72 -2.12 -11.15
N VAL A 77 -1.14 -2.99 -10.30
CA VAL A 77 -0.08 -2.59 -9.37
C VAL A 77 1.18 -2.20 -10.14
N ASP A 78 1.53 -2.95 -11.20
CA ASP A 78 2.68 -2.63 -12.04
C ASP A 78 2.46 -1.28 -12.77
N ASP A 79 1.27 -1.02 -13.32
CA ASP A 79 0.94 0.28 -13.93
C ASP A 79 1.02 1.44 -12.91
N LEU A 80 0.49 1.24 -11.69
CA LEU A 80 0.58 2.20 -10.61
C LEU A 80 2.04 2.46 -10.19
N ALA A 81 2.89 1.42 -10.15
CA ALA A 81 4.31 1.54 -9.85
C ALA A 81 5.01 2.50 -10.82
N HIS A 82 4.78 2.34 -12.13
CA HIS A 82 5.30 3.27 -13.14
C HIS A 82 4.80 4.71 -12.93
N SER A 83 3.52 4.89 -12.55
CA SER A 83 2.96 6.20 -12.23
C SER A 83 3.61 6.84 -11.00
N LEU A 84 3.87 6.06 -9.95
CA LEU A 84 4.55 6.54 -8.74
C LEU A 84 5.98 6.99 -9.05
N GLN A 85 6.72 6.19 -9.83
CA GLN A 85 8.09 6.49 -10.23
C GLN A 85 8.17 7.71 -11.14
N SER A 86 7.31 7.80 -12.16
CA SER A 86 7.31 8.94 -13.10
C SER A 86 6.99 10.28 -12.44
N LYS A 87 6.25 10.26 -11.32
CA LYS A 87 5.94 11.44 -10.50
C LYS A 87 6.98 11.72 -9.41
N GLY A 88 8.02 10.90 -9.28
CA GLY A 88 9.06 11.04 -8.29
C GLY A 88 8.58 10.82 -6.85
N MET A 89 7.53 10.02 -6.66
CA MET A 89 7.03 9.67 -5.33
C MET A 89 7.85 8.55 -4.68
N VAL A 90 8.34 7.62 -5.49
CA VAL A 90 9.18 6.49 -5.09
C VAL A 90 10.23 6.32 -6.18
N ALA A 91 11.47 5.94 -5.83
CA ALA A 91 12.52 5.72 -6.83
C ALA A 91 12.32 4.40 -7.56
N LEU A 92 12.06 3.33 -6.82
CA LEU A 92 11.85 1.99 -7.35
C LEU A 92 10.71 1.28 -6.63
N VAL A 93 9.86 0.60 -7.40
CA VAL A 93 8.80 -0.25 -6.88
C VAL A 93 8.95 -1.62 -7.54
N GLU A 94 9.10 -2.67 -6.74
CA GLU A 94 9.17 -4.05 -7.24
C GLU A 94 8.18 -4.93 -6.48
N ARG A 95 7.50 -5.82 -7.20
CA ARG A 95 6.55 -6.77 -6.61
C ARG A 95 7.06 -8.20 -6.80
N SER A 96 6.95 -9.03 -5.78
CA SER A 96 7.17 -10.46 -5.93
C SER A 96 6.01 -11.12 -6.67
N ASN A 97 6.31 -12.07 -7.55
CA ASN A 97 5.28 -12.87 -8.18
C ASN A 97 4.90 -14.02 -7.26
N PRO A 98 3.61 -14.17 -6.90
CA PRO A 98 3.16 -15.40 -6.26
C PRO A 98 3.41 -16.58 -7.20
N ASP A 99 3.79 -17.72 -6.65
CA ASP A 99 3.99 -18.94 -7.43
C ASP A 99 2.66 -19.57 -7.87
N ASP A 100 2.69 -20.35 -8.94
CA ASP A 100 1.49 -20.92 -9.57
C ASP A 100 0.75 -21.90 -8.65
N GLU A 101 1.45 -22.57 -7.72
CA GLU A 101 0.88 -23.49 -6.74
C GLU A 101 0.08 -22.70 -5.68
N SER A 102 0.68 -21.67 -5.08
CA SER A 102 0.00 -20.76 -4.15
C SER A 102 -1.22 -20.09 -4.78
N VAL A 103 -1.14 -19.68 -6.06
CA VAL A 103 -2.28 -19.10 -6.78
C VAL A 103 -3.38 -20.14 -7.00
N THR A 104 -3.00 -21.39 -7.28
CA THR A 104 -3.94 -22.50 -7.46
C THR A 104 -4.67 -22.79 -6.16
N ASP A 105 -3.93 -22.98 -5.07
CA ASP A 105 -4.47 -23.25 -3.74
C ASP A 105 -5.39 -22.13 -3.26
N TRP A 106 -4.98 -20.87 -3.40
CA TRP A 106 -5.82 -19.73 -3.06
C TRP A 106 -7.10 -19.67 -3.88
N SER A 107 -7.02 -19.91 -5.19
CA SER A 107 -8.19 -19.88 -6.06
C SER A 107 -9.21 -21.00 -5.79
N GLU A 108 -8.77 -22.06 -5.09
CA GLU A 108 -9.57 -23.21 -4.68
C GLU A 108 -9.96 -23.14 -3.19
N ASP A 109 -9.76 -21.99 -2.54
CA ASP A 109 -10.01 -21.72 -1.12
C ASP A 109 -9.27 -22.71 -0.17
N LEU A 110 -8.05 -23.13 -0.55
CA LEU A 110 -7.21 -24.04 0.23
C LEU A 110 -6.20 -23.30 1.12
N SER A 111 -5.77 -22.10 0.73
CA SER A 111 -4.80 -21.29 1.46
C SER A 111 -4.93 -19.79 1.13
N ASP A 112 -4.35 -18.94 1.98
CA ASP A 112 -4.24 -17.51 1.68
C ASP A 112 -3.08 -17.23 0.73
N LEU A 113 -3.27 -16.28 -0.18
CA LEU A 113 -2.21 -15.86 -1.09
C LEU A 113 -1.33 -14.79 -0.45
N GLN A 114 -0.02 -14.99 -0.50
CA GLN A 114 0.95 -14.01 0.01
C GLN A 114 1.91 -13.56 -1.08
N PHE A 115 2.16 -12.26 -1.14
CA PHE A 115 3.20 -11.65 -1.96
C PHE A 115 3.62 -10.31 -1.37
N SER A 116 4.66 -9.70 -1.92
CA SER A 116 5.24 -8.48 -1.38
C SER A 116 5.45 -7.42 -2.44
N VAL A 117 5.41 -6.15 -2.03
CA VAL A 117 5.82 -5.00 -2.84
C VAL A 117 6.85 -4.20 -2.08
N THR A 118 8.03 -3.97 -2.66
CA THR A 118 9.06 -3.08 -2.12
C THR A 118 8.89 -1.67 -2.67
N LEU A 119 9.15 -0.68 -1.83
CA LEU A 119 9.16 0.74 -2.16
C LEU A 119 10.50 1.33 -1.74
N ASP A 120 11.34 1.66 -2.70
CA ASP A 120 12.66 2.22 -2.44
C ASP A 120 12.63 3.74 -2.52
N ILE A 121 13.19 4.40 -1.50
CA ILE A 121 13.32 5.86 -1.44
C ILE A 121 11.94 6.51 -1.65
N ASP A 122 10.96 6.11 -0.83
CA ASP A 122 9.66 6.79 -0.76
C ASP A 122 9.87 8.22 -0.25
N VAL A 123 9.39 9.21 -1.00
CA VAL A 123 9.52 10.64 -0.70
C VAL A 123 8.97 11.02 0.68
N THR A 124 8.07 10.22 1.24
CA THR A 124 7.45 10.41 2.56
C THR A 124 8.11 9.62 3.68
N GLN A 125 9.09 8.76 3.40
CA GLN A 125 9.70 7.83 4.36
C GLN A 125 10.18 8.51 5.65
N ASN A 126 10.92 9.61 5.55
CA ASN A 126 11.38 10.33 6.75
C ASN A 126 10.23 10.84 7.62
N ALA A 127 9.13 11.29 7.02
CA ALA A 127 7.95 11.72 7.76
C ALA A 127 7.27 10.53 8.44
N GLN A 128 7.26 9.36 7.81
CA GLN A 128 6.73 8.13 8.40
C GLN A 128 7.52 7.74 9.65
N ILE A 129 8.86 7.68 9.55
CA ILE A 129 9.77 7.32 10.64
C ILE A 129 9.59 8.29 11.81
N LEU A 130 9.68 9.60 11.56
CA LEU A 130 9.57 10.61 12.62
C LEU A 130 8.24 10.57 13.36
N LEU A 131 7.13 10.28 12.66
CA LEU A 131 5.82 10.15 13.29
C LEU A 131 5.70 8.86 14.11
N GLN A 132 6.27 7.76 13.62
CA GLN A 132 6.29 6.48 14.34
C GLN A 132 7.13 6.54 15.61
N GLU A 133 8.30 7.20 15.57
CA GLU A 133 9.16 7.43 16.73
C GLU A 133 8.44 8.23 17.83
N GLN A 134 7.51 9.09 17.46
CA GLN A 134 6.64 9.84 18.38
C GLN A 134 5.43 9.03 18.87
N GLY A 135 5.27 7.78 18.42
CA GLY A 135 4.19 6.89 18.81
C GLY A 135 2.90 7.05 17.99
N TYR A 136 2.91 7.84 16.91
CA TYR A 136 1.74 7.97 16.04
C TYR A 136 1.57 6.72 15.17
N ARG A 137 0.31 6.31 14.98
CA ARG A 137 -0.08 5.13 14.19
C ARG A 137 -0.71 5.46 12.84
N LEU A 138 -0.74 6.75 12.48
CA LEU A 138 -1.22 7.26 11.20
C LEU A 138 -0.16 8.23 10.66
N PHE A 139 0.36 7.95 9.47
CA PHE A 139 1.47 8.68 8.87
C PHE A 139 1.35 8.66 7.34
N PRO A 140 2.01 9.57 6.62
CA PRO A 140 1.87 9.67 5.17
C PRO A 140 2.62 8.51 4.49
N ASN A 141 1.92 7.44 4.13
CA ASN A 141 2.44 6.38 3.27
C ASN A 141 1.58 6.28 2.00
N TYR A 142 1.72 7.29 1.13
CA TYR A 142 0.82 7.46 -0.01
C TYR A 142 0.94 6.33 -1.04
N ALA A 143 2.15 5.82 -1.28
CA ALA A 143 2.37 4.70 -2.18
C ALA A 143 1.63 3.45 -1.68
N ARG A 144 1.77 3.10 -0.39
CA ARG A 144 1.01 2.02 0.23
C ARG A 144 -0.50 2.22 0.11
N PHE A 145 -1.01 3.41 0.43
CA PHE A 145 -2.45 3.66 0.36
C PHE A 145 -3.00 3.47 -1.06
N ALA A 146 -2.25 3.90 -2.08
CA ALA A 146 -2.62 3.69 -3.47
C ALA A 146 -2.58 2.20 -3.86
N ILE A 147 -1.51 1.47 -3.50
CA ILE A 147 -1.37 0.04 -3.80
C ILE A 147 -2.49 -0.77 -3.14
N ALA A 148 -2.75 -0.54 -1.86
CA ALA A 148 -3.82 -1.22 -1.12
C ALA A 148 -5.20 -0.92 -1.74
N ALA A 149 -5.45 0.33 -2.15
CA ALA A 149 -6.69 0.70 -2.83
C ALA A 149 -6.82 0.02 -4.21
N THR A 150 -5.73 -0.13 -4.97
CA THR A 150 -5.73 -0.82 -6.27
C THR A 150 -6.15 -2.27 -6.09
N LEU A 151 -5.47 -2.99 -5.18
CA LEU A 151 -5.76 -4.40 -4.92
C LEU A 151 -7.18 -4.60 -4.41
N LYS A 152 -7.61 -3.78 -3.45
CA LYS A 152 -8.96 -3.81 -2.90
C LYS A 152 -10.02 -3.59 -4.00
N ARG A 153 -9.87 -2.59 -4.86
CA ARG A 153 -10.83 -2.36 -5.96
C ARG A 153 -10.93 -3.55 -6.93
N LYS A 154 -9.80 -4.20 -7.23
CA LYS A 154 -9.76 -5.31 -8.18
C LYS A 154 -10.23 -6.64 -7.59
N LEU A 155 -10.03 -6.87 -6.29
CA LEU A 155 -10.30 -8.15 -5.62
C LEU A 155 -11.54 -8.14 -4.70
N SER A 156 -11.94 -7.00 -4.13
CA SER A 156 -13.15 -6.92 -3.27
C SER A 156 -14.47 -7.35 -3.94
N PRO A 157 -14.70 -7.16 -5.25
CA PRO A 157 -15.89 -7.73 -5.91
C PRO A 157 -16.03 -9.26 -5.76
N MET A 158 -14.94 -9.95 -5.40
CA MET A 158 -14.88 -11.39 -5.17
C MET A 158 -14.93 -11.81 -3.69
N ARG A 159 -15.26 -10.88 -2.77
CA ARG A 159 -15.27 -11.09 -1.30
C ARG A 159 -13.91 -11.41 -0.68
N GLN A 160 -12.83 -11.16 -1.40
CA GLN A 160 -11.48 -11.35 -0.90
C GLN A 160 -11.10 -10.17 0.01
N GLU A 161 -10.61 -10.46 1.21
CA GLU A 161 -10.01 -9.45 2.10
C GLU A 161 -8.53 -9.29 1.74
N VAL A 162 -8.08 -8.04 1.63
CA VAL A 162 -6.68 -7.70 1.33
C VAL A 162 -6.09 -7.02 2.54
N ILE A 163 -5.10 -7.66 3.15
CA ILE A 163 -4.34 -7.16 4.29
C ILE A 163 -2.97 -6.68 3.78
N THR A 164 -2.52 -5.53 4.27
CA THR A 164 -1.23 -4.94 3.89
C THR A 164 -0.48 -4.45 5.12
N ASP A 165 0.54 -5.22 5.50
CA ASP A 165 1.49 -4.88 6.56
C ASP A 165 2.74 -4.23 5.96
N GLU A 166 3.43 -3.41 6.75
CA GLU A 166 4.62 -2.68 6.30
C GLU A 166 5.82 -2.97 7.21
N TYR A 167 6.98 -3.14 6.61
CA TYR A 167 8.26 -3.39 7.27
C TYR A 167 9.30 -2.43 6.73
N TYR A 168 10.09 -1.84 7.62
CA TYR A 168 11.14 -0.89 7.28
C TYR A 168 12.48 -1.60 7.23
N MET A 169 13.12 -1.56 6.07
CA MET A 169 14.37 -2.29 5.80
C MET A 169 15.52 -1.32 5.56
N ASP A 170 16.63 -1.58 6.23
CA ASP A 170 17.94 -1.06 5.84
C ASP A 170 18.57 -2.07 4.88
N THR A 171 18.74 -1.65 3.63
CA THR A 171 19.33 -2.48 2.57
C THR A 171 20.85 -2.32 2.49
N SER A 172 21.43 -1.40 3.28
CA SER A 172 22.86 -1.30 3.54
C SER A 172 23.20 -2.17 4.75
N TYR A 173 23.91 -3.28 4.53
CA TYR A 173 24.40 -4.06 5.67
C TYR A 173 25.44 -3.25 6.45
N SER A 174 25.08 -2.81 7.64
CA SER A 174 25.97 -2.27 8.67
C SER A 174 25.73 -3.04 9.97
N SER A 175 26.81 -3.49 10.61
CA SER A 175 26.74 -4.05 11.97
C SER A 175 26.66 -2.97 13.06
N ASP A 176 26.85 -1.70 12.69
CA ASP A 176 26.72 -0.56 13.58
C ASP A 176 25.26 -0.08 13.58
N PRO A 177 24.53 -0.23 14.70
CA PRO A 177 23.12 0.18 14.78
C PRO A 177 22.93 1.69 14.64
N ASP A 178 23.96 2.50 14.91
CA ASP A 178 23.89 3.96 14.75
C ASP A 178 23.92 4.39 13.27
N LEU A 179 24.25 3.45 12.36
CA LEU A 179 24.25 3.65 10.92
C LEU A 179 23.00 3.08 10.24
N PHE A 180 22.01 2.63 11.01
CA PHE A 180 20.76 2.10 10.46
C PHE A 180 20.01 3.20 9.71
N GLU A 181 19.87 3.03 8.41
CA GLU A 181 19.17 3.96 7.53
C GLU A 181 18.10 3.21 6.77
N VAL A 182 16.83 3.52 7.05
CA VAL A 182 15.72 2.93 6.31
C VAL A 182 15.79 3.40 4.86
N LYS A 183 15.94 2.46 3.92
CA LYS A 183 16.02 2.73 2.48
C LYS A 183 14.85 2.18 1.70
N GLN A 184 14.22 1.15 2.25
CA GLN A 184 13.13 0.43 1.60
C GLN A 184 11.99 0.22 2.59
N VAL A 185 10.76 0.38 2.09
CA VAL A 185 9.55 -0.07 2.76
C VAL A 185 9.07 -1.34 2.04
N LEU A 186 9.02 -2.45 2.77
CA LEU A 186 8.46 -3.71 2.29
C LEU A 186 6.99 -3.79 2.71
N LEU A 187 6.09 -3.85 1.74
CA LEU A 187 4.68 -4.14 1.94
C LEU A 187 4.47 -5.64 1.82
N ASN A 188 4.04 -6.29 2.90
CA ASN A 188 3.58 -7.67 2.87
C ASN A 188 2.08 -7.68 2.61
N ILE A 189 1.65 -8.36 1.55
CA ILE A 189 0.26 -8.41 1.12
C ILE A 189 -0.26 -9.83 1.29
N VAL A 190 -1.37 -9.94 2.01
CA VAL A 190 -2.12 -11.18 2.18
C VAL A 190 -3.50 -11.01 1.57
N VAL A 191 -3.90 -11.93 0.69
CA VAL A 191 -5.25 -12.02 0.15
C VAL A 191 -5.89 -13.26 0.76
N GLU A 192 -6.86 -13.03 1.64
CA GLU A 192 -7.54 -14.11 2.37
C GLU A 192 -8.48 -14.87 1.42
N SER A 193 -8.41 -16.20 1.47
CA SER A 193 -9.40 -17.08 0.84
C SER A 193 -10.80 -16.86 1.44
N ALA A 194 -11.86 -17.06 0.63
CA ALA A 194 -13.23 -16.59 0.96
C ALA A 194 -14.13 -17.61 1.65
#